data_AF-A0A383BPL8-F1
#
_entry.id   AF-A0A383BPL8-F1
#
_cell.length_a   1.000
_cell.length_b   1.000
_cell.length_c   1.000
_cell.angle_alpha   90.00
_cell.angle_beta   90.00
_cell.angle_gamma   90.00
#
_symmetry.space_group_name_H-M   'P 1'
#
loop_
_entity.id
_entity.type
_entity.pdbx_description
1 polymer ?
#
loop_
_entity_poly.entity_id
_entity_poly.type
_entity_poly.pdbx_seq_one_letter_code
_entity_poly.pdbx_strand_id
1 'polypeptide(L)'
;EEALHLSPESARLCGEFDLNPFGVISSGALLVGCPESASAAIIDALSQAGIRTDAVAAVRPVEFGLKLRRGRNLVPLPRFAVDEITRLFAS
;
A
#
# COMPACT_ATOMS: atom_id res chain seq x y z
N GLU A 1 -7.29 1.06 -3.38
CA GLU A 1 -6.52 2.28 -3.08
C GLU A 1 -6.97 2.88 -1.77
N GLU A 2 -8.27 3.17 -1.61
CA GLU A 2 -8.85 3.84 -0.43
C GLU A 2 -8.55 3.17 0.92
N ALA A 3 -8.34 1.85 0.97
CA ALA A 3 -7.99 1.14 2.20
C ALA A 3 -6.52 1.30 2.64
N LEU A 4 -5.66 1.85 1.77
CA LEU A 4 -4.24 2.03 2.08
C LEU A 4 -4.06 3.27 2.95
N HIS A 5 -3.27 3.12 4.01
CA HIS A 5 -2.88 4.26 4.82
C HIS A 5 -1.88 5.14 4.07
N LEU A 6 -2.21 6.43 4.00
CA LEU A 6 -1.26 7.49 3.69
C LEU A 6 -1.26 8.49 4.86
N SER A 7 -0.11 8.75 5.47
CA SER A 7 -0.01 9.77 6.53
C SER A 7 -0.10 11.18 5.94
N PRO A 8 -0.55 12.18 6.72
CA PRO A 8 -0.57 13.57 6.27
C PRO A 8 0.79 14.07 5.79
N GLU A 9 1.87 13.67 6.47
CA GLU A 9 3.24 14.02 6.13
C GLU A 9 3.66 13.42 4.78
N SER A 10 3.39 12.12 4.58
CA SER A 10 3.67 11.46 3.31
C SER A 10 2.84 12.05 2.16
N ALA A 11 1.55 12.35 2.40
CA ALA A 11 0.70 13.00 1.41
C ALA A 11 1.24 14.38 1.01
N ARG A 12 1.65 15.19 2.00
CA ARG A 12 2.22 16.52 1.76
C ARG A 12 3.53 16.45 0.98
N LEU A 13 4.45 15.59 1.40
CA LEU A 13 5.76 15.45 0.75
C LEU A 13 5.62 14.90 -0.68
N CYS A 14 4.79 13.88 -0.88
CA CYS A 14 4.54 13.35 -2.22
C CYS A 14 3.91 14.39 -3.14
N GLY A 15 2.97 15.20 -2.62
CA GLY A 15 2.35 16.28 -3.38
C GLY A 15 3.31 17.41 -3.74
N GLU A 16 4.16 17.84 -2.81
CA GLU A 16 5.15 18.91 -3.03
C GLU A 16 6.18 18.53 -4.11
N PHE A 17 6.58 17.27 -4.14
CA PHE A 17 7.65 16.77 -5.00
C PHE A 17 7.17 16.00 -6.23
N ASP A 18 5.86 15.96 -6.48
CA ASP A 18 5.23 15.17 -7.55
C ASP A 18 5.68 13.70 -7.58
N LEU A 19 5.76 13.10 -6.38
CA LEU A 19 6.10 11.70 -6.20
C LEU A 19 4.82 10.86 -6.13
N ASN A 20 4.84 9.67 -6.73
CA ASN A 20 3.76 8.73 -6.56
C ASN A 20 3.91 8.00 -5.21
N PRO A 21 2.93 8.08 -4.27
CA PRO A 21 3.05 7.44 -2.97
C PRO A 21 3.18 5.91 -3.03
N PHE A 22 2.74 5.25 -4.12
CA PHE A 22 2.96 3.81 -4.32
C PHE A 22 4.40 3.44 -4.67
N GLY A 23 5.21 4.40 -5.13
CA GLY A 23 6.58 4.18 -5.53
C GLY A 23 7.62 4.62 -4.51
N VAL A 24 7.19 5.21 -3.39
CA VAL A 24 8.08 5.57 -2.26
C VAL A 24 8.12 4.42 -1.27
N ILE A 25 9.31 4.02 -0.82
CA ILE A 25 9.45 2.93 0.16
C ILE A 25 9.03 3.40 1.56
N SER A 26 8.15 2.64 2.19
CA SER A 26 7.85 2.78 3.62
C SER A 26 8.71 1.82 4.44
N SER A 27 9.76 2.32 5.09
CA SER A 27 10.66 1.51 5.92
C SER A 27 10.03 0.94 7.20
N GLY A 28 8.79 1.30 7.52
CA GLY A 28 8.08 0.91 8.75
C GLY A 28 6.78 0.15 8.53
N ALA A 29 6.49 -0.32 7.31
CA ALA A 29 5.25 -1.06 7.01
C ALA A 29 5.51 -2.55 6.81
N LEU A 30 4.54 -3.38 7.21
CA LEU A 30 4.55 -4.83 7.01
C LEU A 30 3.31 -5.26 6.21
N LEU A 31 3.50 -6.12 5.21
CA LEU A 31 2.42 -6.84 4.54
C LEU A 31 2.34 -8.27 5.07
N VAL A 32 1.13 -8.70 5.44
CA VAL A 32 0.86 -10.03 5.95
C VAL A 32 -0.10 -10.76 5.00
N GLY A 33 0.35 -11.87 4.43
CA GLY A 33 -0.51 -12.81 3.71
C GLY A 33 -1.06 -13.86 4.65
N CYS A 34 -2.39 -14.01 4.71
CA CYS A 34 -3.05 -15.01 5.56
C CYS A 34 -4.32 -15.56 4.89
N PRO A 35 -4.83 -16.71 5.36
CA PRO A 35 -6.17 -17.17 4.99
C PRO A 35 -7.23 -16.13 5.38
N GLU A 36 -8.28 -15.99 4.56
CA GLU A 36 -9.36 -15.02 4.79
C GLU A 36 -10.01 -15.19 6.18
N SER A 37 -10.19 -16.44 6.62
CA SER A 37 -10.73 -16.76 7.95
C SER A 37 -9.87 -16.30 9.12
N ALA A 38 -8.57 -16.06 8.92
CA ALA A 38 -7.65 -15.59 9.96
C ALA A 38 -7.49 -14.06 9.98
N SER A 39 -7.92 -13.36 8.91
CA SER A 39 -7.66 -11.93 8.74
C SER A 39 -8.23 -11.08 9.89
N ALA A 40 -9.47 -11.34 10.31
CA ALA A 40 -10.10 -10.59 11.39
C ALA A 40 -9.34 -10.75 12.72
N ALA A 41 -9.00 -11.97 13.11
CA ALA A 41 -8.28 -12.24 14.35
C ALA A 41 -6.88 -11.59 14.39
N ILE A 42 -6.19 -11.56 13.25
CA ILE A 42 -4.88 -10.90 13.12
C ILE A 42 -5.02 -9.38 13.28
N ILE A 43 -6.01 -8.77 12.61
CA ILE A 43 -6.27 -7.33 12.70
C ILE A 43 -6.62 -6.94 14.14
N ASP A 44 -7.49 -7.72 14.80
CA ASP A 44 -7.89 -7.46 16.18
C ASP A 44 -6.71 -7.53 17.16
N ALA A 45 -5.87 -8.56 17.02
CA ALA A 45 -4.70 -8.73 17.88
C ALA A 45 -3.68 -7.58 17.72
N LEU A 46 -3.41 -7.16 16.48
CA LEU A 46 -2.50 -6.04 16.22
C LEU A 46 -3.08 -4.71 16.70
N SER A 47 -4.39 -4.51 16.52
CA SER A 47 -5.10 -3.33 17.01
C SER A 47 -5.05 -3.22 18.54
N GLN A 48 -5.24 -4.32 19.26
CA GLN A 48 -5.10 -4.37 20.73
C GLN A 48 -3.68 -4.06 21.20
N ALA A 49 -2.68 -4.35 20.38
CA ALA A 49 -1.28 -3.97 20.61
C ALA A 49 -0.96 -2.51 20.22
N GLY A 50 -1.95 -1.73 19.75
CA GLY A 50 -1.76 -0.36 19.29
C GLY A 50 -1.12 -0.25 17.90
N ILE A 51 -1.08 -1.33 17.13
CA ILE A 51 -0.51 -1.38 15.79
C ILE A 51 -1.63 -1.24 14.76
N ARG A 52 -1.60 -0.15 13.98
CA ARG A 52 -2.55 0.05 12.87
C ARG A 52 -2.42 -1.09 11.86
N THR A 53 -3.54 -1.74 11.56
CA THR A 53 -3.60 -2.82 10.56
C THR A 53 -4.90 -2.72 9.79
N ASP A 54 -4.82 -2.79 8.45
CA ASP A 54 -5.96 -2.69 7.55
C ASP A 54 -5.94 -3.86 6.56
N ALA A 55 -7.11 -4.39 6.20
CA ALA A 55 -7.23 -5.37 5.11
C ALA A 55 -7.12 -4.66 3.74
N VAL A 56 -5.95 -4.71 3.12
CA VAL A 56 -5.63 -3.89 1.94
C VAL A 56 -5.67 -4.64 0.60
N ALA A 57 -5.66 -5.98 0.62
CA ALA A 57 -5.56 -6.80 -0.59
C ALA A 57 -6.26 -8.16 -0.41
N ALA A 58 -6.57 -8.80 -1.54
CA ALA A 58 -7.05 -10.18 -1.58
C ALA A 58 -6.30 -10.94 -2.68
N VAL A 59 -5.91 -12.18 -2.39
CA VAL A 59 -5.27 -13.05 -3.37
C VAL A 59 -6.29 -13.49 -4.41
N ARG A 60 -5.85 -13.56 -5.67
CA ARG A 60 -6.65 -13.97 -6.83
C ARG A 60 -5.85 -14.97 -7.68
N PRO A 61 -6.51 -15.71 -8.59
CA PRO A 61 -5.80 -16.53 -9.57
C PRO A 61 -4.76 -15.71 -10.35
N VAL A 62 -3.69 -16.36 -10.79
CA VAL A 62 -2.53 -15.70 -11.40
C VAL A 62 -2.90 -14.92 -12.66
N GLU A 63 -3.91 -15.38 -13.40
CA GLU A 63 -4.43 -14.79 -14.64
C GLU A 63 -5.08 -13.42 -14.39
N PHE A 64 -5.52 -13.16 -13.15
CA PHE A 64 -6.03 -11.85 -12.77
C PHE A 64 -4.92 -10.80 -12.70
N GLY A 65 -3.68 -11.22 -12.41
CA GLY A 65 -2.54 -10.33 -12.22
C GLY A 65 -2.68 -9.38 -11.01
N LEU A 66 -1.79 -8.38 -10.95
CA LEU A 66 -1.81 -7.36 -9.91
C LEU A 66 -2.66 -6.16 -10.35
N LYS A 67 -3.79 -5.95 -9.65
CA LYS A 67 -4.70 -4.85 -9.93
C LYS A 67 -4.92 -3.99 -8.70
N LEU A 68 -5.08 -2.70 -8.93
CA LEU A 68 -5.47 -1.70 -7.94
C LEU A 68 -6.93 -1.30 -8.20
N ARG A 69 -7.75 -1.30 -7.15
CA ARG A 69 -9.10 -0.76 -7.21
C ARG A 69 -9.09 0.75 -6.92
N ARG A 70 -9.59 1.53 -7.88
CA ARG A 70 -9.81 2.98 -7.83
C ARG A 70 -11.29 3.26 -7.99
N GLY A 71 -11.99 3.55 -6.89
CA GLY A 71 -13.45 3.58 -6.86
C GLY A 71 -14.04 2.26 -7.39
N ARG A 72 -14.79 2.34 -8.49
CA ARG A 72 -15.41 1.18 -9.16
C ARG A 72 -14.49 0.49 -10.19
N ASN A 73 -13.37 1.11 -10.54
CA ASN A 73 -12.49 0.63 -11.60
C ASN A 73 -11.38 -0.27 -11.05
N LEU A 74 -11.00 -1.27 -11.83
CA LEU A 74 -9.78 -2.05 -11.63
C LEU A 74 -8.76 -1.63 -12.68
N VAL A 75 -7.64 -1.08 -12.23
CA VAL A 75 -6.51 -0.68 -13.07
C VAL A 75 -5.28 -1.54 -12.73
N PRO A 76 -4.29 -1.66 -13.62
CA PRO A 76 -3.01 -2.30 -13.26
C PRO A 76 -2.39 -1.64 -12.03
N LEU A 77 -1.81 -2.42 -11.13
CA LEU A 77 -1.00 -1.88 -10.04
C LEU A 77 0.24 -1.19 -10.67
N PRO A 78 0.55 0.08 -10.32
CA PRO A 78 1.71 0.75 -10.87
C PRO A 78 3.00 0.00 -10.49
N ARG A 79 3.99 0.06 -11.39
CA ARG A 79 5.32 -0.52 -11.17
C ARG A 79 6.35 0.59 -11.23
N PHE A 80 7.30 0.53 -10.31
CA PHE A 80 8.41 1.46 -10.21
C PHE A 80 9.69 0.63 -10.26
N ALA A 81 10.63 1.00 -11.14
CA ALA A 81 11.90 0.28 -11.28
C ALA A 81 12.87 0.62 -10.14
N VAL A 82 12.75 1.82 -9.59
CA VAL A 82 13.50 2.36 -8.46
C VAL A 82 12.53 3.09 -7.53
N ASP A 83 12.97 3.40 -6.32
CA ASP A 83 12.19 4.25 -5.41
C ASP A 83 11.96 5.63 -6.04
N GLU A 84 10.73 6.11 -6.00
CA GLU A 84 10.34 7.42 -6.54
C GLU A 84 11.16 8.57 -5.93
N ILE A 85 11.59 8.45 -4.67
CA ILE A 85 12.41 9.49 -4.01
C ILE A 85 13.74 9.72 -4.74
N THR A 86 14.26 8.72 -5.47
CA THR A 86 15.50 8.86 -6.25
C THR A 86 15.40 9.91 -7.34
N ARG A 87 14.19 10.22 -7.84
CA ARG A 87 13.95 11.30 -8.82
C ARG A 87 14.39 12.68 -8.31
N LEU A 88 14.44 12.87 -7.00
CA LEU A 88 14.87 14.13 -6.37
C LEU A 88 16.39 14.29 -6.30
N PHE A 89 17.12 13.19 -6.45
CA PHE A 89 18.58 13.14 -6.31
C PHE A 89 19.29 12.74 -7.60
N ALA A 90 18.53 12.36 -8.63
CA ALA A 90 19.04 12.12 -9.96
C ALA A 90 19.37 13.47 -10.63
N SER A 91 20.64 13.86 -10.54
CA SER A 91 21.26 14.95 -11.29
C SER A 91 21.62 14.52 -12.71
#